data_AF-F7QA96-F1
#
_entry.id   AF-F7QA96-F1
#
_cell.length_a   1.000
_cell.length_b   1.000
_cell.length_c   1.000
_cell.angle_alpha   90.00
_cell.angle_beta   90.00
_cell.angle_gamma   90.00
#
_symmetry.space_group_name_H-M   'P 1'
#
loop_
_entity.id
_entity.type
_entity.pdbx_description
1 polymer ?
#
loop_
_entity_poly.entity_id
_entity_poly.type
_entity_poly.pdbx_seq_one_letter_code
_entity_poly.pdbx_strand_id
1 'polypeptide(L)'
;MSSGLGADTSSPVGANAAADRDERERLQLQRMERALVRAWLAAPLSVSQSDYECLRYALGMARLHVFRVPGTRRDIHVDAARIMPLRAWLLEHLYDRLRGSATAEQKLLYCHEAVPEARRRCIELRRELLADHSGEFDAAALDREAGKRSLVIVAGGGGGSGYVYAGAFARLMEDGLIPDYLVGNSIGAILGLFRAQRRHGDVSDYLDFARKLKNGDIFTAARRRSEFCLPGLLHLHLRALHQRMATGDLRRPLRLDEMEIALDLVVAGIRRRPYERLPSDVRAPNEGAERWLPMWMRVAARFARLLQFFSADVVEPIVLGRDTDTRQVHAVDAAGFSAAVPSILQYEPGPGAGVTREIFSELMATRELAAIVDGGVADNVPARAAWRGVAAGRAATRNAYYLAFDCFFPRVDAKNLWLWPITQTVQMQMRVNRVYADTMVRFDRTLSPLNIVPSPDALDLSVGWGYQEMDARMPEVREMLRTVSLFADTSEARAS
;
A
#
# COMPACT_ATOMS: atom_id res chain seq x y z
N MET A 1 -14.61 1.83 -56.73
CA MET A 1 -14.47 0.88 -55.60
C MET A 1 -13.45 1.46 -54.65
N SER A 2 -13.94 1.96 -53.52
CA SER A 2 -13.20 2.61 -52.45
C SER A 2 -12.94 1.58 -51.35
N SER A 3 -11.70 1.49 -50.87
CA SER A 3 -11.41 0.89 -49.56
C SER A 3 -10.14 1.54 -49.01
N GLY A 4 -10.34 2.53 -48.15
CA GLY A 4 -9.29 3.18 -47.37
C GLY A 4 -8.83 2.28 -46.22
N LEU A 5 -7.52 2.12 -46.10
CA LEU A 5 -6.85 1.65 -44.89
C LEU A 5 -6.43 2.89 -44.10
N GLY A 6 -7.21 3.23 -43.08
CA GLY A 6 -6.81 4.19 -42.05
C GLY A 6 -5.74 3.54 -41.18
N ALA A 7 -4.50 4.01 -41.31
CA ALA A 7 -3.42 3.65 -40.41
C ALA A 7 -3.61 4.39 -39.09
N ASP A 8 -3.85 3.64 -38.02
CA ASP A 8 -3.86 4.10 -36.63
C ASP A 8 -2.43 4.44 -36.21
N THR A 9 -2.06 5.71 -36.33
CA THR A 9 -0.75 6.23 -35.93
C THR A 9 -0.79 6.81 -34.52
N SER A 10 -1.04 5.96 -33.51
CA SER A 10 -0.76 6.30 -32.12
C SER A 10 0.57 5.64 -31.69
N SER A 11 1.67 6.41 -31.73
CA SER A 11 2.99 5.93 -31.33
C SER A 11 3.02 5.60 -29.82
N PRO A 12 3.61 4.45 -29.40
CA PRO A 12 3.63 4.02 -28.00
C PRO A 12 4.35 5.00 -27.05
N VAL A 13 5.21 5.87 -27.58
CA VAL A 13 5.88 6.93 -26.80
C VAL A 13 4.91 8.05 -26.37
N GLY A 14 3.93 8.38 -27.22
CA GLY A 14 2.91 9.40 -26.92
C GLY A 14 1.88 8.93 -25.90
N ALA A 15 1.48 7.65 -25.97
CA ALA A 15 0.55 7.04 -25.03
C ALA A 15 1.10 7.00 -23.60
N ASN A 16 2.39 6.66 -23.43
CA ASN A 16 3.05 6.66 -22.12
C ASN A 16 3.16 8.07 -21.52
N ALA A 17 3.48 9.08 -22.34
CA ALA A 17 3.57 10.46 -21.86
C ALA A 17 2.21 11.03 -21.39
N ALA A 18 1.12 10.66 -22.08
CA ALA A 18 -0.23 11.04 -21.70
C ALA A 18 -0.68 10.34 -20.40
N ALA A 19 -0.43 9.03 -20.27
CA ALA A 19 -0.73 8.28 -19.04
C ALA A 19 0.04 8.83 -17.82
N ASP A 20 1.33 9.14 -18.00
CA ASP A 20 2.15 9.75 -16.95
C ASP A 20 1.66 11.16 -16.56
N ARG A 21 1.10 11.92 -17.50
CA ARG A 21 0.48 13.22 -17.20
C ARG A 21 -0.80 13.05 -16.39
N ASP A 22 -1.70 12.16 -16.82
CA ASP A 22 -2.95 11.87 -16.10
C ASP A 22 -2.69 11.38 -14.66
N GLU A 23 -1.74 10.47 -14.47
CA GLU A 23 -1.34 10.00 -13.14
C GLU A 23 -0.86 11.17 -12.27
N ARG A 24 -0.01 12.05 -12.81
CA ARG A 24 0.49 13.24 -12.09
C ARG A 24 -0.63 14.18 -11.67
N GLU A 25 -1.56 14.49 -12.57
CA GLU A 25 -2.70 15.37 -12.28
C GLU A 25 -3.63 14.78 -11.22
N ARG A 26 -3.93 13.47 -11.29
CA ARG A 26 -4.74 12.80 -10.25
C ARG A 26 -4.06 12.80 -8.88
N LEU A 27 -2.73 12.66 -8.83
CA LEU A 27 -1.96 12.81 -7.60
C LEU A 27 -1.97 14.25 -7.07
N GLN A 28 -1.97 15.25 -7.94
CA GLN A 28 -2.11 16.65 -7.55
C GLN A 28 -3.48 16.91 -6.90
N LEU A 29 -4.57 16.45 -7.52
CA LEU A 29 -5.93 16.56 -6.98
C LEU A 29 -6.05 15.86 -5.61
N GLN A 30 -5.49 14.66 -5.48
CA GLN A 30 -5.45 13.93 -4.22
C GLN A 30 -4.77 14.76 -3.10
N ARG A 31 -3.65 15.41 -3.41
CA ARG A 31 -2.95 16.28 -2.45
C ARG A 31 -3.71 17.57 -2.12
N MET A 32 -4.47 18.10 -3.09
CA MET A 32 -5.36 19.24 -2.86
C MET A 32 -6.47 18.86 -1.89
N GLU A 33 -7.10 17.70 -2.07
CA GLU A 33 -8.14 17.21 -1.15
C GLU A 33 -7.61 17.09 0.29
N ARG A 34 -6.44 16.48 0.45
CA ARG A 34 -5.79 16.39 1.77
C ARG A 34 -5.53 17.78 2.38
N ALA A 35 -5.09 18.74 1.58
CA ALA A 35 -4.83 20.09 2.06
C ALA A 35 -6.13 20.80 2.49
N LEU A 36 -7.20 20.61 1.72
CA LEU A 36 -8.54 21.11 2.04
C LEU A 36 -9.07 20.51 3.34
N VAL A 37 -9.00 19.19 3.53
CA VAL A 37 -9.44 18.49 4.75
C VAL A 37 -8.66 18.96 5.98
N ARG A 38 -7.35 19.15 5.86
CA ARG A 38 -6.53 19.67 6.96
C ARG A 38 -6.87 21.13 7.30
N ALA A 39 -7.12 21.95 6.30
CA ALA A 39 -7.55 23.33 6.52
C ALA A 39 -8.92 23.38 7.21
N TRP A 40 -9.86 22.53 6.76
CA TRP A 40 -11.19 22.37 7.37
C TRP A 40 -11.10 21.96 8.84
N LEU A 41 -10.31 20.95 9.18
CA LEU A 41 -10.13 20.51 10.56
C LEU A 41 -9.46 21.57 11.46
N ALA A 42 -8.64 22.44 10.88
CA ALA A 42 -8.00 23.52 11.62
C ALA A 42 -8.90 24.76 11.81
N ALA A 43 -9.80 25.04 10.86
CA ALA A 43 -10.65 26.23 10.85
C ALA A 43 -12.09 25.92 10.35
N PRO A 44 -12.87 25.07 11.05
CA PRO A 44 -14.14 24.54 10.55
C PRO A 44 -15.27 25.57 10.41
N LEU A 45 -15.13 26.76 10.99
CA LEU A 45 -16.14 27.83 10.93
C LEU A 45 -15.92 28.81 9.78
N SER A 46 -14.83 28.67 9.02
CA SER A 46 -14.48 29.62 7.95
C SER A 46 -15.32 29.44 6.68
N VAL A 47 -15.92 28.27 6.46
CA VAL A 47 -16.77 27.97 5.30
C VAL A 47 -17.96 27.13 5.70
N SER A 48 -19.03 27.16 4.88
CA SER A 48 -20.18 26.29 5.12
C SER A 48 -19.83 24.82 4.86
N GLN A 49 -20.53 23.91 5.53
CA GLN A 49 -20.36 22.47 5.30
C GLN A 49 -20.69 22.08 3.85
N SER A 50 -21.75 22.65 3.26
CA SER A 50 -22.14 22.42 1.86
C SER A 50 -21.04 22.82 0.87
N ASP A 51 -20.36 23.95 1.10
CA ASP A 51 -19.27 24.41 0.24
C ASP A 51 -18.06 23.47 0.32
N TYR A 52 -17.71 23.06 1.53
CA TYR A 52 -16.64 22.11 1.77
C TYR A 52 -16.93 20.74 1.13
N GLU A 53 -18.14 20.22 1.26
CA GLU A 53 -18.56 18.96 0.64
C GLU A 53 -18.59 19.05 -0.89
N CYS A 54 -19.08 20.17 -1.44
CA CYS A 54 -19.09 20.41 -2.88
C CYS A 54 -17.69 20.34 -3.48
N LEU A 55 -16.68 20.95 -2.84
CA LEU A 55 -15.31 20.91 -3.33
C LEU A 55 -14.68 19.52 -3.20
N ARG A 56 -14.93 18.82 -2.09
CA ARG A 56 -14.45 17.44 -1.94
C ARG A 56 -15.09 16.49 -2.96
N TYR A 57 -16.36 16.70 -3.30
CA TYR A 57 -17.03 15.99 -4.39
C TYR A 57 -16.41 16.36 -5.75
N ALA A 58 -16.17 17.64 -6.02
CA ALA A 58 -15.55 18.11 -7.25
C ALA A 58 -14.16 17.52 -7.49
N LEU A 59 -13.33 17.43 -6.44
CA LEU A 59 -12.02 16.78 -6.48
C LEU A 59 -12.14 15.28 -6.76
N GLY A 60 -13.19 14.62 -6.24
CA GLY A 60 -13.52 13.23 -6.56
C GLY A 60 -13.90 13.04 -8.02
N MET A 61 -14.83 13.86 -8.53
CA MET A 61 -15.25 13.88 -9.94
C MET A 61 -14.06 14.10 -10.89
N ALA A 62 -13.19 15.05 -10.58
CA ALA A 62 -12.02 15.35 -11.40
C ALA A 62 -10.97 14.22 -11.44
N ARG A 63 -11.01 13.28 -10.48
CA ARG A 63 -10.15 12.09 -10.42
C ARG A 63 -10.75 10.87 -11.11
N LEU A 64 -12.00 10.95 -11.60
CA LEU A 64 -12.62 9.87 -12.35
C LEU A 64 -11.77 9.49 -13.57
N HIS A 65 -11.70 8.20 -13.82
CA HIS A 65 -11.07 7.61 -15.01
C HIS A 65 -11.79 6.31 -15.34
N VAL A 66 -11.65 5.32 -14.46
CA VAL A 66 -12.37 4.06 -14.49
C VAL A 66 -13.11 3.95 -13.17
N PHE A 67 -14.25 3.29 -13.15
CA PHE A 67 -14.83 2.78 -11.93
C PHE A 67 -15.70 1.55 -12.16
N ARG A 68 -16.04 0.85 -11.08
CA ARG A 68 -16.83 -0.36 -11.12
C ARG A 68 -18.18 -0.12 -10.45
N VAL A 69 -19.25 -0.46 -11.15
CA VAL A 69 -20.60 -0.38 -10.59
C VAL A 69 -20.77 -1.44 -9.52
N PRO A 70 -21.25 -1.08 -8.32
CA PRO A 70 -21.51 -2.04 -7.25
C PRO A 70 -22.33 -3.25 -7.72
N GLY A 71 -21.93 -4.45 -7.32
CA GLY A 71 -22.62 -5.69 -7.70
C GLY A 71 -22.29 -6.22 -9.10
N THR A 72 -21.52 -5.47 -9.91
CA THR A 72 -21.09 -5.90 -11.24
C THR A 72 -19.58 -6.21 -11.26
N ARG A 73 -19.15 -6.96 -12.28
CA ARG A 73 -17.72 -7.18 -12.58
C ARG A 73 -17.19 -6.24 -13.68
N ARG A 74 -18.03 -5.37 -14.22
CA ARG A 74 -17.71 -4.54 -15.38
C ARG A 74 -17.04 -3.25 -14.93
N ASP A 75 -15.90 -2.95 -15.53
CA ASP A 75 -15.25 -1.66 -15.40
C ASP A 75 -15.78 -0.71 -16.47
N ILE A 76 -16.11 0.51 -16.04
CA ILE A 76 -16.62 1.57 -16.91
C ILE A 76 -15.52 2.60 -17.06
N HIS A 77 -15.13 2.82 -18.31
CA HIS A 77 -14.13 3.81 -18.68
C HIS A 77 -14.85 5.11 -19.01
N VAL A 78 -14.57 6.15 -18.23
CA VAL A 78 -15.05 7.50 -18.46
C VAL A 78 -14.11 8.19 -19.43
N ASP A 79 -14.66 8.83 -20.46
CA ASP A 79 -13.87 9.59 -21.42
C ASP A 79 -13.10 10.72 -20.71
N ALA A 80 -11.77 10.68 -20.81
CA ALA A 80 -10.89 11.67 -20.22
C ALA A 80 -11.19 13.09 -20.74
N ALA A 81 -11.67 13.23 -21.99
CA ALA A 81 -12.03 14.52 -22.57
C ALA A 81 -13.20 15.19 -21.83
N ARG A 82 -14.11 14.41 -21.23
CA ARG A 82 -15.22 14.92 -20.39
C ARG A 82 -14.72 15.44 -19.04
N ILE A 83 -13.75 14.76 -18.44
CA ILE A 83 -13.23 15.11 -17.11
C ILE A 83 -12.23 16.28 -17.17
N MET A 84 -11.48 16.39 -18.27
CA MET A 84 -10.37 17.34 -18.41
C MET A 84 -10.75 18.81 -18.12
N PRO A 85 -11.89 19.35 -18.57
CA PRO A 85 -12.25 20.75 -18.31
C PRO A 85 -12.45 21.06 -16.82
N LEU A 86 -13.05 20.16 -16.04
CA LEU A 86 -13.18 20.32 -14.59
C LEU A 86 -11.80 20.19 -13.92
N ARG A 87 -11.05 19.16 -14.29
CA ARG A 87 -9.71 18.89 -13.74
C ARG A 87 -8.75 20.05 -13.95
N ALA A 88 -8.62 20.53 -15.18
CA ALA A 88 -7.75 21.63 -15.54
C ALA A 88 -8.12 22.91 -14.76
N TRP A 89 -9.42 23.22 -14.68
CA TRP A 89 -9.90 24.38 -13.93
C TRP A 89 -9.54 24.29 -12.44
N LEU A 90 -9.78 23.15 -11.79
CA LEU A 90 -9.42 22.95 -10.38
C LEU A 90 -7.92 23.08 -10.14
N LEU A 91 -7.10 22.50 -11.02
CA LEU A 91 -5.64 22.58 -10.90
C LEU A 91 -5.16 24.03 -11.07
N GLU A 92 -5.63 24.74 -12.10
CA GLU A 92 -5.26 26.14 -12.37
C GLU A 92 -5.66 27.07 -11.22
N HIS A 93 -6.85 26.91 -10.66
CA HIS A 93 -7.42 27.88 -9.72
C HIS A 93 -7.09 27.58 -8.25
N LEU A 94 -6.91 26.30 -7.90
CA LEU A 94 -6.82 25.89 -6.49
C LEU A 94 -5.50 25.20 -6.13
N TYR A 95 -4.73 24.67 -7.07
CA TYR A 95 -3.55 23.86 -6.72
C TYR A 95 -2.53 24.63 -5.88
N ASP A 96 -2.04 25.76 -6.38
CA ASP A 96 -1.03 26.56 -5.67
C ASP A 96 -1.60 27.21 -4.40
N ARG A 97 -2.88 27.59 -4.42
CA ARG A 97 -3.58 28.17 -3.26
C ARG A 97 -3.69 27.19 -2.10
N LEU A 98 -4.03 25.93 -2.38
CA LEU A 98 -4.13 24.87 -1.38
C LEU A 98 -2.76 24.30 -0.97
N ARG A 99 -1.80 24.23 -1.89
CA ARG A 99 -0.48 23.62 -1.66
C ARG A 99 0.59 24.60 -1.19
N GLY A 100 0.36 25.89 -1.34
CA GLY A 100 1.25 26.96 -0.90
C GLY A 100 1.25 27.18 0.62
N SER A 101 1.90 28.26 1.03
CA SER A 101 2.14 28.65 2.43
C SER A 101 0.98 29.41 3.09
N ALA A 102 -0.18 29.50 2.43
CA ALA A 102 -1.37 30.13 2.99
C ALA A 102 -1.84 29.45 4.29
N THR A 103 -2.45 30.23 5.19
CA THR A 103 -3.05 29.71 6.44
C THR A 103 -4.27 28.84 6.14
N ALA A 104 -4.79 28.14 7.15
CA ALA A 104 -5.98 27.31 7.00
C ALA A 104 -7.20 28.15 6.55
N GLU A 105 -7.40 29.30 7.18
CA GLU A 105 -8.50 30.23 6.90
C GLU A 105 -8.40 30.79 5.48
N GLN A 106 -7.19 31.19 5.06
CA GLN A 106 -6.96 31.67 3.69
C GLN A 106 -7.23 30.59 2.64
N LYS A 107 -6.79 29.35 2.90
CA LYS A 107 -7.07 28.21 2.03
C LYS A 107 -8.57 27.96 1.89
N LEU A 108 -9.29 28.02 2.99
CA LEU A 108 -10.74 27.84 3.00
C LEU A 108 -11.47 29.00 2.30
N LEU A 109 -11.00 30.24 2.45
CA LEU A 109 -11.54 31.39 1.72
C LEU A 109 -11.40 31.22 0.20
N TYR A 110 -10.20 30.86 -0.29
CA TYR A 110 -10.00 30.57 -1.71
C TYR A 110 -10.90 29.45 -2.23
N CYS A 111 -11.12 28.45 -1.39
CA CYS A 111 -12.04 27.37 -1.68
C CYS A 111 -13.48 27.86 -1.78
N HIS A 112 -13.96 28.66 -0.82
CA HIS A 112 -15.29 29.24 -0.84
C HIS A 112 -15.55 30.07 -2.10
N GLU A 113 -14.62 30.94 -2.47
CA GLU A 113 -14.69 31.75 -3.71
C GLU A 113 -14.82 30.89 -4.98
N ALA A 114 -14.21 29.69 -4.97
CA ALA A 114 -14.24 28.76 -6.09
C ALA A 114 -15.53 27.91 -6.16
N VAL A 115 -16.33 27.84 -5.09
CA VAL A 115 -17.49 26.93 -5.02
C VAL A 115 -18.53 27.17 -6.11
N PRO A 116 -18.99 28.40 -6.41
CA PRO A 116 -20.05 28.60 -7.39
C PRO A 116 -19.72 27.99 -8.77
N GLU A 117 -18.49 28.21 -9.23
CA GLU A 117 -18.03 27.71 -10.52
C GLU A 117 -17.70 26.20 -10.47
N ALA A 118 -17.08 25.73 -9.38
CA ALA A 118 -16.84 24.29 -9.19
C ALA A 118 -18.15 23.50 -9.19
N ARG A 119 -19.18 24.01 -8.49
CA ARG A 119 -20.52 23.41 -8.41
C ARG A 119 -21.17 23.34 -9.78
N ARG A 120 -21.20 24.47 -10.51
CA ARG A 120 -21.78 24.55 -11.86
C ARG A 120 -21.14 23.50 -12.79
N ARG A 121 -19.81 23.45 -12.84
CA ARG A 121 -19.06 22.46 -13.64
C ARG A 121 -19.33 21.02 -13.23
N CYS A 122 -19.47 20.75 -11.92
CA CYS A 122 -19.79 19.40 -11.44
C CYS A 122 -21.19 18.96 -11.83
N ILE A 123 -22.19 19.85 -11.73
CA ILE A 123 -23.57 19.56 -12.13
C ILE A 123 -23.63 19.26 -13.64
N GLU A 124 -22.99 20.09 -14.45
CA GLU A 124 -22.90 19.89 -15.90
C GLU A 124 -22.23 18.56 -16.24
N LEU A 125 -21.05 18.31 -15.69
CA LEU A 125 -20.32 17.05 -15.91
C LEU A 125 -21.13 15.83 -15.46
N ARG A 126 -21.75 15.89 -14.28
CA ARG A 126 -22.58 14.78 -13.77
C ARG A 126 -23.74 14.48 -14.72
N ARG A 127 -24.42 15.52 -15.23
CA ARG A 127 -25.52 15.36 -16.20
C ARG A 127 -25.03 14.73 -17.51
N GLU A 128 -23.90 15.20 -18.04
CA GLU A 128 -23.31 14.65 -19.26
C GLU A 128 -22.93 13.18 -19.10
N LEU A 129 -22.26 12.81 -18.00
CA LEU A 129 -21.87 11.43 -17.73
C LEU A 129 -23.08 10.49 -17.59
N LEU A 130 -24.16 10.94 -16.97
CA LEU A 130 -25.38 10.15 -16.84
C LEU A 130 -26.14 10.01 -18.18
N ALA A 131 -26.07 11.02 -19.03
CA ALA A 131 -26.64 10.94 -20.38
C ALA A 131 -25.82 9.99 -21.28
N ASP A 132 -24.49 10.12 -21.26
CA ASP A 132 -23.58 9.32 -22.09
C ASP A 132 -23.57 7.83 -21.66
N HIS A 133 -23.88 7.52 -20.40
CA HIS A 133 -23.84 6.17 -19.82
C HIS A 133 -25.18 5.69 -19.22
N SER A 134 -26.31 6.15 -19.74
CA SER A 134 -27.65 5.90 -19.18
C SER A 134 -28.03 4.41 -19.05
N GLY A 135 -27.34 3.51 -19.73
CA GLY A 135 -27.52 2.05 -19.65
C GLY A 135 -26.42 1.31 -18.87
N GLU A 136 -25.41 2.00 -18.37
CA GLU A 136 -24.26 1.36 -17.71
C GLU A 136 -24.20 1.63 -16.20
N PHE A 137 -24.55 2.84 -15.75
CA PHE A 137 -24.61 3.18 -14.33
C PHE A 137 -25.67 4.24 -14.03
N ASP A 138 -26.10 4.29 -12.76
CA ASP A 138 -27.03 5.29 -12.26
C ASP A 138 -26.32 6.41 -11.49
N ALA A 139 -27.10 7.42 -11.11
CA ALA A 139 -26.61 8.58 -10.38
C ALA A 139 -25.98 8.19 -9.03
N ALA A 140 -26.54 7.19 -8.34
CA ALA A 140 -26.04 6.70 -7.06
C ALA A 140 -24.66 6.03 -7.19
N ALA A 141 -24.42 5.26 -8.26
CA ALA A 141 -23.13 4.64 -8.53
C ALA A 141 -22.04 5.69 -8.83
N LEU A 142 -22.36 6.70 -9.64
CA LEU A 142 -21.45 7.81 -9.94
C LEU A 142 -21.14 8.63 -8.67
N ASP A 143 -22.17 9.00 -7.91
CA ASP A 143 -22.02 9.78 -6.68
C ASP A 143 -21.26 9.00 -5.60
N ARG A 144 -21.45 7.68 -5.52
CA ARG A 144 -20.64 6.81 -4.65
C ARG A 144 -19.17 6.86 -5.05
N GLU A 145 -18.86 6.76 -6.34
CA GLU A 145 -17.47 6.79 -6.80
C GLU A 145 -16.80 8.15 -6.52
N ALA A 146 -17.48 9.25 -6.80
CA ALA A 146 -16.94 10.59 -6.57
C ALA A 146 -16.90 10.98 -5.08
N GLY A 147 -17.92 10.59 -4.31
CA GLY A 147 -18.16 11.06 -2.95
C GLY A 147 -17.65 10.13 -1.84
N LYS A 148 -17.45 8.83 -2.10
CA LYS A 148 -17.02 7.85 -1.09
C LYS A 148 -15.61 7.34 -1.37
N ARG A 149 -14.76 7.40 -0.34
CA ARG A 149 -13.37 6.91 -0.41
C ARG A 149 -13.31 5.47 0.09
N SER A 150 -12.59 4.62 -0.63
CA SER A 150 -12.15 3.33 -0.10
C SER A 150 -10.96 3.52 0.84
N LEU A 151 -11.00 2.86 2.01
CA LEU A 151 -9.86 2.85 2.92
C LEU A 151 -8.82 1.86 2.43
N VAL A 152 -7.63 2.35 2.09
CA VAL A 152 -6.49 1.55 1.66
C VAL A 152 -5.37 1.69 2.67
N ILE A 153 -4.94 0.55 3.22
CA ILE A 153 -3.85 0.52 4.18
C ILE A 153 -2.58 -0.01 3.50
N VAL A 154 -1.49 0.73 3.67
CA VAL A 154 -0.17 0.37 3.16
C VAL A 154 0.76 0.13 4.34
N ALA A 155 1.04 -1.14 4.66
CA ALA A 155 1.87 -1.53 5.79
C ALA A 155 3.30 -1.83 5.33
N GLY A 156 4.25 -1.02 5.79
CA GLY A 156 5.64 -1.15 5.42
C GLY A 156 6.40 -2.29 6.09
N GLY A 157 7.66 -2.44 5.69
CA GLY A 157 8.63 -3.31 6.35
C GLY A 157 9.30 -2.65 7.56
N GLY A 158 10.13 -3.42 8.27
CA GLY A 158 10.86 -2.93 9.46
C GLY A 158 11.17 -3.99 10.53
N GLY A 159 10.89 -5.27 10.28
CA GLY A 159 11.14 -6.35 11.24
C GLY A 159 10.36 -6.15 12.54
N GLY A 160 11.03 -6.34 13.68
CA GLY A 160 10.43 -6.19 15.02
C GLY A 160 9.83 -4.81 15.31
N SER A 161 10.21 -3.77 14.57
CA SER A 161 9.61 -2.43 14.73
C SER A 161 8.14 -2.38 14.29
N GLY A 162 7.69 -3.30 13.44
CA GLY A 162 6.35 -3.29 12.85
C GLY A 162 5.21 -3.67 13.79
N TYR A 163 5.48 -4.18 14.99
CA TYR A 163 4.44 -4.55 15.96
C TYR A 163 3.54 -3.37 16.37
N VAL A 164 3.99 -2.13 16.19
CA VAL A 164 3.16 -0.92 16.34
C VAL A 164 1.95 -0.90 15.40
N TYR A 165 2.01 -1.55 14.24
CA TYR A 165 0.88 -1.58 13.31
C TYR A 165 -0.33 -2.31 13.89
N ALA A 166 -0.13 -3.28 14.80
CA ALA A 166 -1.23 -3.95 15.47
C ALA A 166 -2.05 -2.98 16.33
N GLY A 167 -1.40 -2.03 17.02
CA GLY A 167 -2.08 -0.95 17.75
C GLY A 167 -2.83 0.01 16.84
N ALA A 168 -2.24 0.34 15.68
CA ALA A 168 -2.90 1.18 14.68
C ALA A 168 -4.16 0.50 14.11
N PHE A 169 -4.09 -0.81 13.83
CA PHE A 169 -5.26 -1.59 13.41
C PHE A 169 -6.33 -1.66 14.49
N ALA A 170 -5.94 -1.89 15.76
CA ALA A 170 -6.89 -1.89 16.88
C ALA A 170 -7.65 -0.56 16.95
N ARG A 171 -6.93 0.55 16.88
CA ARG A 171 -7.53 1.88 16.93
C ARG A 171 -8.51 2.14 15.79
N LEU A 172 -8.16 1.77 14.55
CA LEU A 172 -9.05 1.89 13.40
C LEU A 172 -10.32 1.05 13.57
N MET A 173 -10.19 -0.16 14.13
CA MET A 173 -11.30 -1.09 14.30
C MET A 173 -12.31 -0.66 15.37
N GLU A 174 -11.87 0.01 16.44
CA GLU A 174 -12.77 0.58 17.45
C GLU A 174 -13.76 1.59 16.85
N ASP A 175 -13.37 2.26 15.76
CA ASP A 175 -14.22 3.18 15.00
C ASP A 175 -14.98 2.50 13.84
N GLY A 176 -14.89 1.17 13.72
CA GLY A 176 -15.48 0.42 12.61
C GLY A 176 -14.82 0.68 11.25
N LEU A 177 -13.61 1.26 11.22
CA LEU A 177 -12.90 1.55 9.98
C LEU A 177 -12.17 0.31 9.46
N ILE A 178 -12.87 -0.42 8.59
CA ILE A 178 -12.36 -1.64 7.95
C ILE A 178 -11.75 -1.26 6.60
N PRO A 179 -10.50 -1.68 6.31
CA PRO A 179 -9.90 -1.41 5.01
C PRO A 179 -10.60 -2.22 3.92
N ASP A 180 -10.77 -1.61 2.76
CA ASP A 180 -11.23 -2.29 1.55
C ASP A 180 -10.10 -3.06 0.88
N TYR A 181 -8.86 -2.60 1.09
CA TYR A 181 -7.68 -3.12 0.43
C TYR A 181 -6.42 -2.89 1.28
N LEU A 182 -5.55 -3.90 1.33
CA LEU A 182 -4.31 -3.92 2.08
C LEU A 182 -3.13 -4.22 1.16
N VAL A 183 -2.03 -3.48 1.33
CA VAL A 183 -0.74 -3.82 0.73
C VAL A 183 0.31 -3.92 1.83
N GLY A 184 0.98 -5.06 1.90
CA GLY A 184 1.97 -5.35 2.94
C GLY A 184 3.36 -5.65 2.37
N ASN A 185 4.39 -5.24 3.09
CA ASN A 185 5.77 -5.65 2.86
C ASN A 185 6.40 -6.17 4.16
N SER A 186 7.15 -7.28 4.12
CA SER A 186 7.88 -7.84 5.25
C SER A 186 6.98 -8.05 6.49
N ILE A 187 7.28 -7.44 7.64
CA ILE A 187 6.40 -7.48 8.82
C ILE A 187 4.98 -6.96 8.53
N GLY A 188 4.84 -5.95 7.66
CA GLY A 188 3.55 -5.46 7.18
C GLY A 188 2.77 -6.49 6.36
N ALA A 189 3.45 -7.41 5.67
CA ALA A 189 2.82 -8.55 5.01
C ALA A 189 2.26 -9.54 6.04
N ILE A 190 3.03 -9.88 7.07
CA ILE A 190 2.60 -10.79 8.14
C ILE A 190 1.40 -10.22 8.92
N LEU A 191 1.49 -8.95 9.36
CA LEU A 191 0.37 -8.29 10.04
C LEU A 191 -0.83 -8.06 9.11
N GLY A 192 -0.56 -7.83 7.83
CA GLY A 192 -1.57 -7.77 6.77
C GLY A 192 -2.35 -9.07 6.63
N LEU A 193 -1.72 -10.25 6.76
CA LEU A 193 -2.43 -11.54 6.76
C LEU A 193 -3.49 -11.61 7.84
N PHE A 194 -3.11 -11.27 9.08
CA PHE A 194 -4.04 -11.27 10.21
C PHE A 194 -5.19 -10.29 9.96
N ARG A 195 -4.88 -9.06 9.55
CA ARG A 195 -5.92 -8.07 9.31
C ARG A 195 -6.84 -8.46 8.15
N ALA A 196 -6.31 -9.05 7.09
CA ALA A 196 -7.06 -9.34 5.86
C ALA A 196 -7.87 -10.63 5.92
N GLN A 197 -7.51 -11.57 6.81
CA GLN A 197 -8.17 -12.88 6.92
C GLN A 197 -9.67 -12.74 7.17
N ARG A 198 -10.06 -11.84 8.07
CA ARG A 198 -11.46 -11.60 8.45
C ARG A 198 -11.74 -10.11 8.54
N ARG A 199 -12.83 -9.64 7.92
CA ARG A 199 -13.27 -8.23 7.96
C ARG A 199 -13.52 -7.76 9.39
N HIS A 200 -14.18 -8.60 10.18
CA HIS A 200 -14.57 -8.36 11.57
C HIS A 200 -13.82 -9.26 12.58
N GLY A 201 -12.58 -9.65 12.26
CA GLY A 201 -11.73 -10.36 13.24
C GLY A 201 -11.32 -9.46 14.40
N ASP A 202 -11.03 -10.03 15.58
CA ASP A 202 -10.55 -9.28 16.75
C ASP A 202 -9.01 -9.17 16.73
N VAL A 203 -8.47 -7.98 17.03
CA VAL A 203 -7.01 -7.80 17.18
C VAL A 203 -6.48 -8.56 18.38
N SER A 204 -7.28 -8.71 19.45
CA SER A 204 -6.89 -9.43 20.65
C SER A 204 -6.48 -10.89 20.35
N ASP A 205 -7.23 -11.57 19.48
CA ASP A 205 -6.93 -12.93 19.01
C ASP A 205 -5.56 -13.05 18.31
N TYR A 206 -5.14 -11.99 17.61
CA TYR A 206 -3.85 -11.94 16.92
C TYR A 206 -2.71 -11.65 17.90
N LEU A 207 -2.95 -10.77 18.87
CA LEU A 207 -1.99 -10.48 19.93
C LEU A 207 -1.78 -11.70 20.84
N ASP A 208 -2.83 -12.42 21.19
CA ASP A 208 -2.74 -13.63 22.00
C ASP A 208 -1.96 -14.75 21.30
N PHE A 209 -2.07 -14.84 19.98
CA PHE A 209 -1.20 -15.70 19.19
C PHE A 209 0.25 -15.23 19.26
N ALA A 210 0.51 -13.94 19.03
CA ALA A 210 1.85 -13.37 19.06
C ALA A 210 2.54 -13.53 20.43
N ARG A 211 1.81 -13.36 21.54
CA ARG A 211 2.32 -13.58 22.92
C ARG A 211 2.84 -15.00 23.16
N LYS A 212 2.30 -15.98 22.45
CA LYS A 212 2.65 -17.41 22.62
C LYS A 212 3.83 -17.85 21.76
N LEU A 213 4.21 -17.04 20.76
CA LEU A 213 5.29 -17.38 19.84
C LEU A 213 6.65 -17.35 20.54
N LYS A 214 7.46 -18.37 20.28
CA LYS A 214 8.87 -18.43 20.65
C LYS A 214 9.73 -18.36 19.39
N ASN A 215 11.00 -17.99 19.53
CA ASN A 215 11.94 -17.96 18.41
C ASN A 215 11.98 -19.28 17.62
N GLY A 216 11.92 -20.43 18.29
CA GLY A 216 11.89 -21.75 17.64
C GLY A 216 10.61 -22.09 16.89
N ASP A 217 9.54 -21.31 17.06
CA ASP A 217 8.28 -21.49 16.33
C ASP A 217 8.29 -20.76 14.97
N ILE A 218 9.26 -19.86 14.78
CA ILE A 218 9.39 -18.99 13.60
C ILE A 218 10.70 -19.28 12.86
N PHE A 219 11.80 -19.49 13.58
CA PHE A 219 13.16 -19.60 13.04
C PHE A 219 13.84 -20.92 13.39
N THR A 220 14.64 -21.40 12.43
CA THR A 220 15.65 -22.45 12.64
C THR A 220 16.96 -22.03 11.99
N ALA A 221 18.08 -22.70 12.30
CA ALA A 221 19.32 -22.48 11.56
C ALA A 221 19.12 -22.85 10.08
N ALA A 222 19.58 -21.99 9.16
CA ALA A 222 19.51 -22.28 7.74
C ALA A 222 20.44 -23.46 7.39
N ARG A 223 19.85 -24.63 7.11
CA ARG A 223 20.57 -25.85 6.70
C ARG A 223 20.12 -26.37 5.33
N ARG A 224 19.04 -25.81 4.77
CA ARG A 224 18.49 -26.22 3.48
C ARG A 224 19.08 -25.39 2.35
N ARG A 225 19.38 -26.07 1.24
CA ARG A 225 19.65 -25.40 -0.03
C ARG A 225 18.44 -24.55 -0.40
N SER A 226 18.69 -23.29 -0.77
CA SER A 226 17.64 -22.39 -1.22
C SER A 226 17.23 -22.75 -2.66
N GLU A 227 15.93 -22.80 -2.90
CA GLU A 227 15.33 -23.03 -4.21
C GLU A 227 14.97 -21.71 -4.88
N PHE A 228 14.34 -20.80 -4.13
CA PHE A 228 13.85 -19.51 -4.64
C PHE A 228 14.53 -18.29 -4.01
N CYS A 229 15.00 -18.40 -2.76
CA CYS A 229 15.60 -17.30 -2.01
C CYS A 229 17.13 -17.24 -2.14
N LEU A 230 17.72 -16.16 -1.63
CA LEU A 230 19.15 -16.16 -1.30
C LEU A 230 19.41 -16.93 0.01
N PRO A 231 20.53 -17.67 0.13
CA PRO A 231 20.90 -18.34 1.38
C PRO A 231 20.96 -17.38 2.56
N GLY A 232 20.27 -17.73 3.65
CA GLY A 232 20.18 -16.94 4.87
C GLY A 232 21.02 -17.48 6.01
N LEU A 233 21.11 -16.73 7.11
CA LEU A 233 21.65 -17.22 8.39
C LEU A 233 20.60 -18.10 9.11
N LEU A 234 19.34 -17.71 9.00
CA LEU A 234 18.19 -18.37 9.62
C LEU A 234 17.18 -18.76 8.55
N HIS A 235 16.54 -19.91 8.74
CA HIS A 235 15.39 -20.34 7.97
C HIS A 235 14.10 -19.92 8.68
N LEU A 236 13.31 -19.10 8.01
CA LEU A 236 11.97 -18.68 8.41
C LEU A 236 10.98 -19.76 7.96
N HIS A 237 10.40 -20.54 8.88
CA HIS A 237 9.53 -21.66 8.52
C HIS A 237 8.04 -21.41 8.78
N LEU A 238 7.70 -20.39 9.58
CA LEU A 238 6.31 -19.93 9.85
C LEU A 238 5.31 -21.06 10.15
N ARG A 239 5.74 -22.12 10.85
CA ARG A 239 4.92 -23.33 11.03
C ARG A 239 3.66 -23.05 11.84
N ALA A 240 3.81 -22.30 12.94
CA ALA A 240 2.68 -21.88 13.77
C ALA A 240 1.68 -21.03 12.99
N LEU A 241 2.17 -20.17 12.09
CA LEU A 241 1.31 -19.31 11.27
C LEU A 241 0.56 -20.12 10.20
N HIS A 242 1.23 -21.06 9.53
CA HIS A 242 0.60 -22.02 8.62
C HIS A 242 -0.52 -22.80 9.30
N GLN A 243 -0.28 -23.29 10.52
CA GLN A 243 -1.28 -24.02 11.30
C GLN A 243 -2.48 -23.15 11.68
N ARG A 244 -2.25 -21.90 12.09
CA ARG A 244 -3.32 -20.96 12.46
C ARG A 244 -4.16 -20.55 11.27
N MET A 245 -3.53 -20.28 10.13
CA MET A 245 -4.19 -19.77 8.94
C MET A 245 -4.80 -20.87 8.08
N ALA A 246 -4.64 -22.15 8.45
CA ALA A 246 -5.24 -23.26 7.74
C ALA A 246 -6.77 -23.18 7.74
N THR A 247 -7.40 -23.55 6.63
CA THR A 247 -8.85 -23.45 6.41
C THR A 247 -9.46 -24.80 6.00
N GLY A 248 -10.77 -24.94 6.25
CA GLY A 248 -11.56 -26.15 5.99
C GLY A 248 -11.21 -27.33 6.90
N ASP A 249 -11.99 -28.41 6.77
CA ASP A 249 -11.87 -29.60 7.63
C ASP A 249 -10.53 -30.32 7.48
N LEU A 250 -9.95 -30.28 6.27
CA LEU A 250 -8.66 -30.88 5.95
C LEU A 250 -7.46 -30.00 6.32
N ARG A 251 -7.68 -28.83 6.95
CA ARG A 251 -6.64 -27.88 7.35
C ARG A 251 -5.64 -27.56 6.22
N ARG A 252 -6.17 -27.22 5.04
CA ARG A 252 -5.32 -26.82 3.90
C ARG A 252 -4.81 -25.39 4.07
N PRO A 253 -3.70 -25.01 3.41
CA PRO A 253 -3.23 -23.64 3.39
C PRO A 253 -4.28 -22.69 2.77
N LEU A 254 -4.40 -21.49 3.35
CA LEU A 254 -5.23 -20.40 2.84
C LEU A 254 -4.51 -19.68 1.70
N ARG A 255 -5.20 -19.37 0.60
CA ARG A 255 -4.67 -18.62 -0.54
C ARG A 255 -4.96 -17.13 -0.42
N LEU A 256 -4.22 -16.31 -1.19
CA LEU A 256 -4.43 -14.86 -1.22
C LEU A 256 -5.82 -14.46 -1.73
N ASP A 257 -6.40 -15.21 -2.68
CA ASP A 257 -7.75 -14.95 -3.20
C ASP A 257 -8.90 -15.32 -2.26
N GLU A 258 -8.59 -15.98 -1.15
CA GLU A 258 -9.57 -16.42 -0.13
C GLU A 258 -9.64 -15.46 1.06
N MET A 259 -8.85 -14.39 1.06
CA MET A 259 -8.90 -13.34 2.09
C MET A 259 -10.18 -12.52 1.98
N GLU A 260 -10.83 -12.19 3.10
CA GLU A 260 -12.05 -11.36 3.10
C GLU A 260 -11.80 -9.89 2.75
N ILE A 261 -10.58 -9.40 2.98
CA ILE A 261 -10.08 -8.12 2.49
C ILE A 261 -9.01 -8.41 1.45
N ALA A 262 -9.08 -7.72 0.31
CA ALA A 262 -8.06 -7.87 -0.73
C ALA A 262 -6.68 -7.54 -0.15
N LEU A 263 -5.75 -8.48 -0.27
CA LEU A 263 -4.38 -8.35 0.23
C LEU A 263 -3.40 -8.56 -0.92
N ASP A 264 -2.51 -7.60 -1.09
CA ASP A 264 -1.36 -7.73 -1.98
C ASP A 264 -0.07 -7.67 -1.16
N LEU A 265 0.88 -8.55 -1.48
CA LEU A 265 2.14 -8.64 -0.77
C LEU A 265 3.30 -8.32 -1.70
N VAL A 266 4.19 -7.43 -1.27
CA VAL A 266 5.33 -7.00 -2.08
C VAL A 266 6.56 -7.84 -1.75
N VAL A 267 7.17 -8.40 -2.79
CA VAL A 267 8.49 -9.05 -2.74
C VAL A 267 9.42 -8.36 -3.73
N ALA A 268 10.71 -8.58 -3.61
CA ALA A 268 11.69 -8.12 -4.60
C ALA A 268 12.27 -9.31 -5.36
N GLY A 269 12.28 -9.21 -6.69
CA GLY A 269 13.00 -10.13 -7.57
C GLY A 269 14.40 -9.59 -7.84
N ILE A 270 15.42 -10.39 -7.56
CA ILE A 270 16.80 -10.10 -7.96
C ILE A 270 16.98 -10.54 -9.41
N ARG A 271 17.29 -9.61 -10.30
CA ARG A 271 17.51 -9.88 -11.73
C ARG A 271 18.78 -10.72 -11.92
N ARG A 272 18.71 -11.74 -12.78
CA ARG A 272 19.79 -12.73 -12.96
C ARG A 272 21.10 -12.13 -13.48
N ARG A 273 21.06 -11.38 -14.59
CA ARG A 273 22.28 -10.82 -15.21
C ARG A 273 23.00 -9.81 -14.31
N PRO A 274 22.33 -8.83 -13.67
CA PRO A 274 22.98 -7.93 -12.72
C PRO A 274 23.57 -8.66 -11.53
N TYR A 275 22.85 -9.66 -11.00
CA TYR A 275 23.31 -10.46 -9.88
C TYR A 275 24.58 -11.26 -10.19
N GLU A 276 24.67 -11.89 -11.36
CA GLU A 276 25.86 -12.66 -11.79
C GLU A 276 27.14 -11.81 -11.88
N ARG A 277 26.99 -10.50 -12.10
CA ARG A 277 28.09 -9.53 -12.14
C ARG A 277 28.53 -9.07 -10.75
N LEU A 278 27.76 -9.35 -9.71
CA LEU A 278 28.15 -8.99 -8.34
C LEU A 278 29.39 -9.81 -7.90
N PRO A 279 30.25 -9.20 -7.07
CA PRO A 279 31.38 -9.89 -6.45
C PRO A 279 30.96 -11.23 -5.80
N SER A 280 31.82 -12.24 -5.86
CA SER A 280 31.52 -13.59 -5.38
C SER A 280 31.23 -13.66 -3.88
N ASP A 281 31.83 -12.78 -3.09
CA ASP A 281 31.61 -12.63 -1.65
C ASP A 281 30.22 -12.05 -1.31
N VAL A 282 29.61 -11.30 -2.24
CA VAL A 282 28.22 -10.83 -2.12
C VAL A 282 27.24 -11.94 -2.51
N ARG A 283 27.57 -12.74 -3.54
CA ARG A 283 26.72 -13.84 -4.03
C ARG A 283 26.72 -15.07 -3.11
N ALA A 284 27.90 -15.46 -2.64
CA ALA A 284 28.14 -16.62 -1.79
C ALA A 284 29.03 -16.23 -0.61
N PRO A 285 28.48 -15.51 0.39
CA PRO A 285 29.27 -15.04 1.51
C PRO A 285 29.83 -16.21 2.32
N ASN A 286 31.15 -16.40 2.24
CA ASN A 286 31.87 -17.41 3.01
C ASN A 286 31.74 -17.13 4.51
N GLU A 287 31.33 -18.14 5.29
CA GLU A 287 31.26 -18.08 6.75
C GLU A 287 32.65 -18.15 7.43
N GLY A 288 33.67 -17.48 6.88
CA GLY A 288 35.06 -17.56 7.36
C GLY A 288 35.26 -17.09 8.80
N ALA A 289 35.87 -15.92 8.99
CA ALA A 289 36.03 -15.37 10.35
C ALA A 289 34.69 -14.95 10.99
N GLU A 290 33.67 -14.62 10.18
CA GLU A 290 32.35 -14.15 10.65
C GLU A 290 31.60 -15.18 11.52
N ARG A 291 31.85 -16.49 11.35
CA ARG A 291 31.16 -17.53 12.12
C ARG A 291 31.45 -17.44 13.62
N TRP A 292 32.61 -16.89 13.99
CA TRP A 292 33.04 -16.70 15.38
C TRP A 292 32.50 -15.41 16.01
N LEU A 293 31.87 -14.53 15.21
CA LEU A 293 31.26 -13.31 15.72
C LEU A 293 29.92 -13.61 16.43
N PRO A 294 29.56 -12.81 17.46
CA PRO A 294 28.22 -12.83 18.03
C PRO A 294 27.13 -12.66 16.95
N MET A 295 25.97 -13.31 17.14
CA MET A 295 24.90 -13.33 16.14
C MET A 295 24.46 -11.93 15.67
N TRP A 296 24.37 -10.96 16.56
CA TRP A 296 23.99 -9.59 16.21
C TRP A 296 25.03 -8.90 15.30
N MET A 297 26.33 -9.18 15.47
CA MET A 297 27.39 -8.65 14.60
C MET A 297 27.35 -9.32 13.22
N ARG A 298 27.07 -10.63 13.17
CA ARG A 298 26.86 -11.35 11.89
C ARG A 298 25.69 -10.75 11.12
N VAL A 299 24.59 -10.52 11.81
CA VAL A 299 23.40 -9.87 11.25
C VAL A 299 23.74 -8.47 10.75
N ALA A 300 24.47 -7.66 11.53
CA ALA A 300 24.89 -6.31 11.12
C ALA A 300 25.79 -6.32 9.86
N ALA A 301 26.75 -7.24 9.79
CA ALA A 301 27.61 -7.41 8.60
C ALA A 301 26.81 -7.80 7.35
N ARG A 302 25.81 -8.70 7.50
CA ARG A 302 24.91 -9.06 6.39
C ARG A 302 23.99 -7.90 5.98
N PHE A 303 23.52 -7.12 6.94
CA PHE A 303 22.74 -5.90 6.68
C PHE A 303 23.52 -4.87 5.87
N ALA A 304 24.81 -4.65 6.16
CA ALA A 304 25.65 -3.74 5.38
C ALA A 304 25.76 -4.17 3.90
N ARG A 305 25.79 -5.48 3.63
CA ARG A 305 25.79 -6.02 2.26
C ARG A 305 24.47 -5.77 1.52
N LEU A 306 23.35 -5.59 2.24
CA LEU A 306 22.06 -5.33 1.61
C LEU A 306 22.08 -4.08 0.72
N LEU A 307 22.91 -3.08 1.05
CA LEU A 307 23.06 -1.85 0.27
C LEU A 307 23.32 -2.10 -1.22
N GLN A 308 23.96 -3.22 -1.57
CA GLN A 308 24.23 -3.61 -2.96
C GLN A 308 22.96 -3.99 -3.75
N PHE A 309 21.90 -4.40 -3.04
CA PHE A 309 20.62 -4.80 -3.64
C PHE A 309 19.60 -3.64 -3.72
N PHE A 310 19.89 -2.46 -3.15
CA PHE A 310 18.97 -1.30 -3.20
C PHE A 310 18.97 -0.55 -4.55
N SER A 311 19.62 -1.11 -5.58
CA SER A 311 19.63 -0.55 -6.93
C SER A 311 18.49 -1.10 -7.77
N ALA A 312 17.71 -0.21 -8.41
CA ALA A 312 16.64 -0.58 -9.34
C ALA A 312 17.15 -1.37 -10.58
N ASP A 313 18.44 -1.31 -10.87
CA ASP A 313 19.05 -2.14 -11.92
C ASP A 313 19.18 -3.61 -11.50
N VAL A 314 19.28 -3.86 -10.19
CA VAL A 314 19.51 -5.18 -9.60
C VAL A 314 18.20 -5.82 -9.14
N VAL A 315 17.29 -5.03 -8.58
CA VAL A 315 16.02 -5.52 -8.02
C VAL A 315 14.81 -4.91 -8.71
N GLU A 316 13.76 -5.72 -8.84
CA GLU A 316 12.45 -5.24 -9.26
C GLU A 316 11.37 -5.61 -8.23
N PRO A 317 10.42 -4.70 -7.94
CA PRO A 317 9.30 -5.01 -7.07
C PRO A 317 8.30 -5.92 -7.81
N ILE A 318 7.82 -6.95 -7.10
CA ILE A 318 6.80 -7.89 -7.58
C ILE A 318 5.66 -7.87 -6.56
N VAL A 319 4.44 -7.73 -7.06
CA VAL A 319 3.23 -7.65 -6.23
C VAL A 319 2.46 -8.96 -6.35
N LEU A 320 2.51 -9.77 -5.30
CA LEU A 320 1.77 -11.02 -5.21
C LEU A 320 0.31 -10.76 -4.85
N GLY A 321 -0.62 -11.47 -5.48
CA GLY A 321 -2.07 -11.32 -5.29
C GLY A 321 -2.72 -10.33 -6.25
N ARG A 322 -1.92 -9.68 -7.11
CA ARG A 322 -2.43 -8.70 -8.09
C ARG A 322 -3.06 -9.38 -9.30
N ASP A 323 -2.28 -10.22 -9.96
CA ASP A 323 -2.65 -10.99 -11.15
C ASP A 323 -3.34 -12.32 -10.79
N THR A 324 -3.90 -12.98 -11.81
CA THR A 324 -4.70 -14.21 -11.64
C THR A 324 -3.89 -15.35 -11.05
N ASP A 325 -2.61 -15.46 -11.40
CA ASP A 325 -1.76 -16.59 -11.02
C ASP A 325 -1.24 -16.40 -9.60
N THR A 326 -0.69 -15.24 -9.27
CA THR A 326 -0.17 -14.95 -7.93
C THR A 326 -1.26 -14.90 -6.86
N ARG A 327 -2.54 -14.75 -7.25
CA ARG A 327 -3.70 -14.89 -6.34
C ARG A 327 -3.87 -16.30 -5.77
N GLN A 328 -3.36 -17.32 -6.46
CA GLN A 328 -3.43 -18.72 -6.02
C GLN A 328 -2.33 -19.09 -5.02
N VAL A 329 -1.34 -18.21 -4.82
CA VAL A 329 -0.25 -18.44 -3.88
C VAL A 329 -0.81 -18.57 -2.46
N HIS A 330 -0.29 -19.54 -1.70
CA HIS A 330 -0.62 -19.65 -0.29
C HIS A 330 -0.17 -18.40 0.45
N ALA A 331 -1.08 -17.80 1.21
CA ALA A 331 -0.89 -16.47 1.77
C ALA A 331 0.28 -16.40 2.76
N VAL A 332 0.47 -17.45 3.58
CA VAL A 332 1.61 -17.54 4.50
C VAL A 332 2.93 -17.71 3.75
N ASP A 333 2.95 -18.43 2.63
CA ASP A 333 4.16 -18.55 1.80
C ASP A 333 4.52 -17.19 1.17
N ALA A 334 3.53 -16.47 0.63
CA ALA A 334 3.73 -15.13 0.07
C ALA A 334 4.27 -14.13 1.12
N ALA A 335 3.74 -14.13 2.34
CA ALA A 335 4.28 -13.31 3.43
C ALA A 335 5.68 -13.76 3.87
N GLY A 336 5.95 -15.08 3.85
CA GLY A 336 7.27 -15.64 4.11
C GLY A 336 8.32 -15.12 3.15
N PHE A 337 8.03 -15.13 1.84
CA PHE A 337 8.90 -14.53 0.82
C PHE A 337 9.06 -13.02 1.00
N SER A 338 7.97 -12.31 1.31
CA SER A 338 7.99 -10.87 1.58
C SER A 338 8.84 -10.49 2.79
N ALA A 339 9.01 -11.39 3.77
CA ALA A 339 9.84 -11.20 4.95
C ALA A 339 11.23 -11.85 4.86
N ALA A 340 11.62 -12.41 3.71
CA ALA A 340 12.88 -13.09 3.51
C ALA A 340 14.03 -12.10 3.28
N VAL A 341 14.48 -11.44 4.37
CA VAL A 341 15.55 -10.44 4.32
C VAL A 341 16.82 -11.05 3.71
N PRO A 342 17.33 -10.53 2.58
CA PRO A 342 18.42 -11.16 1.86
C PRO A 342 19.63 -11.43 2.75
N SER A 343 20.27 -12.60 2.60
CA SER A 343 21.44 -13.03 3.37
C SER A 343 21.23 -13.20 4.89
N ILE A 344 20.03 -12.97 5.42
CA ILE A 344 19.69 -13.07 6.85
C ILE A 344 18.59 -14.09 7.08
N LEU A 345 17.43 -13.88 6.46
CA LEU A 345 16.26 -14.75 6.57
C LEU A 345 16.00 -15.43 5.23
N GLN A 346 15.98 -16.74 5.24
CA GLN A 346 15.64 -17.57 4.08
C GLN A 346 14.26 -18.20 4.29
N TYR A 347 13.33 -17.95 3.38
CA TYR A 347 12.06 -18.64 3.33
C TYR A 347 12.07 -19.72 2.24
N GLU A 348 11.48 -20.87 2.53
CA GLU A 348 11.26 -21.92 1.53
C GLU A 348 9.91 -22.58 1.78
N PRO A 349 9.06 -22.73 0.74
CA PRO A 349 7.75 -23.37 0.89
C PRO A 349 7.87 -24.82 1.37
N GLY A 350 6.92 -25.25 2.20
CA GLY A 350 6.85 -26.62 2.69
C GLY A 350 6.60 -27.65 1.57
N PRO A 351 6.72 -28.96 1.85
CA PRO A 351 6.47 -30.01 0.87
C PRO A 351 5.05 -29.99 0.26
N GLY A 352 4.04 -29.53 1.02
CA GLY A 352 2.65 -29.42 0.57
C GLY A 352 2.34 -28.16 -0.26
N ALA A 353 3.35 -27.35 -0.60
CA ALA A 353 3.18 -26.08 -1.30
C ALA A 353 3.47 -26.19 -2.81
N GLY A 354 2.99 -27.26 -3.46
CA GLY A 354 3.24 -27.53 -4.90
C GLY A 354 2.84 -26.36 -5.80
N VAL A 355 1.61 -25.86 -5.65
CA VAL A 355 1.09 -24.71 -6.42
C VAL A 355 1.95 -23.46 -6.23
N THR A 356 2.32 -23.13 -4.98
CA THR A 356 3.23 -22.02 -4.69
C THR A 356 4.55 -22.21 -5.44
N ARG A 357 5.19 -23.39 -5.34
CA ARG A 357 6.48 -23.68 -6.00
C ARG A 357 6.41 -23.54 -7.51
N GLU A 358 5.33 -24.01 -8.14
CA GLU A 358 5.11 -23.89 -9.58
C GLU A 358 5.02 -22.43 -10.00
N ILE A 359 4.15 -21.65 -9.34
CA ILE A 359 3.98 -20.21 -9.62
C ILE A 359 5.31 -19.46 -9.48
N PHE A 360 6.07 -19.74 -8.41
CA PHE A 360 7.35 -19.07 -8.19
C PHE A 360 8.43 -19.51 -9.19
N SER A 361 8.43 -20.77 -9.61
CA SER A 361 9.34 -21.27 -10.66
C SER A 361 9.07 -20.57 -12.00
N GLU A 362 7.80 -20.47 -12.39
CA GLU A 362 7.38 -19.78 -13.61
C GLU A 362 7.66 -18.28 -13.53
N LEU A 363 7.38 -17.64 -12.40
CA LEU A 363 7.69 -16.23 -12.17
C LEU A 363 9.19 -15.95 -12.33
N MET A 364 10.06 -16.79 -11.72
CA MET A 364 11.51 -16.64 -11.82
C MET A 364 12.05 -16.92 -13.22
N ALA A 365 11.42 -17.85 -13.96
CA ALA A 365 11.79 -18.13 -15.34
C ALA A 365 11.42 -16.96 -16.26
N THR A 366 10.14 -16.54 -16.23
CA THR A 366 9.58 -15.50 -17.09
C THR A 366 10.24 -14.14 -16.88
N ARG A 367 10.58 -13.80 -15.63
CA ARG A 367 11.21 -12.52 -15.27
C ARG A 367 12.74 -12.58 -15.19
N GLU A 368 13.35 -13.70 -15.59
CA GLU A 368 14.80 -13.93 -15.52
C GLU A 368 15.41 -13.60 -14.14
N LEU A 369 14.81 -14.11 -13.06
CA LEU A 369 15.23 -13.82 -11.69
C LEU A 369 16.26 -14.84 -11.19
N ALA A 370 17.26 -14.38 -10.44
CA ALA A 370 18.19 -15.23 -9.70
C ALA A 370 17.63 -15.65 -8.34
N ALA A 371 16.88 -14.78 -7.68
CA ALA A 371 16.29 -15.06 -6.37
C ALA A 371 15.13 -14.11 -6.07
N ILE A 372 14.33 -14.47 -5.08
CA ILE A 372 13.28 -13.64 -4.50
C ILE A 372 13.64 -13.33 -3.05
N VAL A 373 13.42 -12.09 -2.65
CA VAL A 373 13.82 -11.56 -1.35
C VAL A 373 12.78 -10.58 -0.82
N ASP A 374 12.98 -10.13 0.42
CA ASP A 374 12.15 -9.12 1.10
C ASP A 374 11.91 -7.91 0.20
N GLY A 375 10.64 -7.50 0.07
CA GLY A 375 10.24 -6.39 -0.79
C GLY A 375 10.82 -5.05 -0.35
N GLY A 376 11.31 -4.93 0.89
CA GLY A 376 11.88 -3.72 1.46
C GLY A 376 13.16 -3.22 0.80
N VAL A 377 13.84 -4.07 0.02
CA VAL A 377 14.99 -3.61 -0.80
C VAL A 377 14.56 -2.87 -2.06
N ALA A 378 13.32 -3.07 -2.51
CA ALA A 378 12.77 -2.42 -3.70
C ALA A 378 11.72 -1.35 -3.35
N ASP A 379 10.83 -1.65 -2.40
CA ASP A 379 9.74 -0.78 -1.97
C ASP A 379 9.31 -1.06 -0.52
N ASN A 380 9.92 -0.36 0.44
CA ASN A 380 9.67 -0.61 1.86
C ASN A 380 8.25 -0.25 2.34
N VAL A 381 7.66 0.84 1.85
CA VAL A 381 6.27 1.21 2.12
C VAL A 381 5.57 1.36 0.76
N PRO A 382 4.89 0.31 0.29
CA PRO A 382 4.50 0.15 -1.11
C PRO A 382 3.27 0.96 -1.54
N ALA A 383 3.31 2.28 -1.32
CA ALA A 383 2.19 3.18 -1.59
C ALA A 383 1.88 3.29 -3.09
N ARG A 384 2.92 3.23 -3.95
CA ARG A 384 2.72 3.20 -5.41
C ARG A 384 2.04 1.91 -5.86
N ALA A 385 2.43 0.77 -5.29
CA ALA A 385 1.79 -0.50 -5.59
C ALA A 385 0.31 -0.50 -5.17
N ALA A 386 0.00 0.08 -4.01
CA ALA A 386 -1.35 0.28 -3.53
C ALA A 386 -2.18 1.19 -4.45
N TRP A 387 -1.62 2.32 -4.87
CA TRP A 387 -2.28 3.24 -5.80
C TRP A 387 -2.63 2.58 -7.13
N ARG A 388 -1.68 1.83 -7.70
CA ARG A 388 -1.92 1.01 -8.90
C ARG A 388 -2.93 -0.11 -8.64
N GLY A 389 -3.02 -0.61 -7.41
CA GLY A 389 -3.96 -1.67 -7.01
C GLY A 389 -5.39 -1.20 -6.99
N VAL A 390 -5.61 -0.02 -6.44
CA VAL A 390 -6.90 0.66 -6.53
C VAL A 390 -7.28 0.84 -7.99
N ALA A 391 -6.41 1.46 -8.80
CA ALA A 391 -6.63 1.66 -10.23
C ALA A 391 -6.97 0.35 -10.98
N ALA A 392 -6.36 -0.77 -10.58
CA ALA A 392 -6.51 -2.07 -11.24
C ALA A 392 -7.70 -2.91 -10.78
N GLY A 393 -8.44 -2.56 -9.73
CA GLY A 393 -9.52 -3.46 -9.28
C GLY A 393 -9.71 -3.66 -7.80
N ARG A 394 -8.69 -3.38 -6.99
CA ARG A 394 -8.51 -4.11 -5.73
C ARG A 394 -9.37 -3.58 -4.58
N ALA A 395 -9.76 -2.31 -4.62
CA ALA A 395 -10.61 -1.66 -3.62
C ALA A 395 -12.08 -1.56 -4.09
N ALA A 396 -12.96 -1.16 -3.18
CA ALA A 396 -14.41 -1.08 -3.43
C ALA A 396 -14.83 0.11 -4.31
N THR A 397 -14.00 1.17 -4.37
CA THR A 397 -14.06 2.28 -5.34
C THR A 397 -12.66 2.51 -5.91
N ARG A 398 -12.54 3.25 -7.02
CA ARG A 398 -11.27 3.75 -7.55
C ARG A 398 -10.84 5.07 -6.88
N ASN A 399 -11.76 5.75 -6.23
CA ASN A 399 -11.50 6.86 -5.33
C ASN A 399 -11.09 6.34 -3.94
N ALA A 400 -9.81 6.34 -3.64
CA ALA A 400 -9.28 5.81 -2.37
C ALA A 400 -8.59 6.87 -1.51
N TYR A 401 -8.59 6.60 -0.21
CA TYR A 401 -7.76 7.22 0.81
C TYR A 401 -6.62 6.26 1.19
N TYR A 402 -5.38 6.67 0.94
CA TYR A 402 -4.17 5.87 1.15
C TYR A 402 -3.51 6.22 2.49
N LEU A 403 -3.76 5.37 3.49
CA LEU A 403 -3.16 5.47 4.82
C LEU A 403 -1.96 4.53 4.93
N ALA A 404 -0.76 5.10 4.93
CA ALA A 404 0.50 4.38 4.94
C ALA A 404 1.13 4.35 6.34
N PHE A 405 1.70 3.21 6.70
CA PHE A 405 2.36 2.97 7.98
C PHE A 405 3.86 2.76 7.76
N ASP A 406 4.68 3.58 8.42
CA ASP A 406 6.14 3.54 8.35
C ASP A 406 6.73 3.43 9.76
N CYS A 407 7.46 2.33 10.03
CA CYS A 407 8.15 2.09 11.30
C CYS A 407 9.67 2.05 11.13
N PHE A 408 10.19 2.28 9.92
CA PHE A 408 11.59 2.05 9.58
C PHE A 408 12.24 3.27 8.92
N PHE A 409 12.60 4.25 9.76
CA PHE A 409 13.26 5.49 9.36
C PHE A 409 14.45 5.81 10.30
N PRO A 410 15.43 6.62 9.84
CA PRO A 410 16.62 6.94 10.61
C PRO A 410 16.27 7.58 11.95
N ARG A 411 16.82 7.03 13.03
CA ARG A 411 16.68 7.56 14.39
C ARG A 411 18.04 7.70 15.03
N VAL A 412 18.21 8.78 15.79
CA VAL A 412 19.42 9.01 16.59
C VAL A 412 19.26 8.20 17.89
N ASP A 413 19.34 6.88 17.75
CA ASP A 413 19.36 5.94 18.88
C ASP A 413 20.72 5.25 18.90
N ALA A 414 21.51 5.51 19.95
CA ALA A 414 22.86 4.97 20.12
C ALA A 414 22.93 3.44 19.92
N LYS A 415 21.87 2.70 20.27
CA LYS A 415 21.80 1.24 20.13
C LYS A 415 21.60 0.77 18.69
N ASN A 416 21.04 1.62 17.85
CA ASN A 416 20.65 1.32 16.47
C ASN A 416 21.39 2.20 15.44
N LEU A 417 22.39 3.00 15.85
CA LEU A 417 23.17 3.88 14.96
C LEU A 417 23.81 3.14 13.78
N TRP A 418 24.16 1.86 13.96
CA TRP A 418 24.73 1.04 12.89
C TRP A 418 23.75 0.77 11.73
N LEU A 419 22.43 0.91 11.95
CA LEU A 419 21.39 0.82 10.90
C LEU A 419 21.24 2.13 10.11
N TRP A 420 21.95 3.19 10.51
CA TRP A 420 21.81 4.51 9.90
C TRP A 420 22.02 4.51 8.36
N PRO A 421 23.05 3.87 7.79
CA PRO A 421 23.23 3.86 6.34
C PRO A 421 22.05 3.23 5.59
N ILE A 422 21.50 2.14 6.14
CA ILE A 422 20.41 1.38 5.51
C ILE A 422 19.10 2.14 5.60
N THR A 423 18.79 2.67 6.77
CA THR A 423 17.60 3.50 6.96
C THR A 423 17.65 4.76 6.08
N GLN A 424 18.82 5.35 5.82
CA GLN A 424 18.96 6.45 4.86
C GLN A 424 18.63 6.01 3.43
N THR A 425 19.15 4.87 2.99
CA THR A 425 18.84 4.32 1.66
C THR A 425 17.35 4.04 1.48
N VAL A 426 16.70 3.42 2.48
CA VAL A 426 15.25 3.24 2.51
C VAL A 426 14.51 4.57 2.41
N GLN A 427 14.96 5.61 3.12
CA GLN A 427 14.31 6.93 3.05
C GLN A 427 14.46 7.61 1.69
N MET A 428 15.53 7.32 0.95
CA MET A 428 15.68 7.82 -0.42
C MET A 428 14.65 7.20 -1.36
N GLN A 429 14.41 5.89 -1.26
CA GLN A 429 13.30 5.24 -1.98
C GLN A 429 11.94 5.81 -1.54
N MET A 430 11.80 6.11 -0.24
CA MET A 430 10.55 6.62 0.29
C MET A 430 10.12 7.98 -0.25
N ARG A 431 11.06 8.82 -0.70
CA ARG A 431 10.73 10.09 -1.35
C ARG A 431 9.86 9.89 -2.59
N VAL A 432 10.11 8.82 -3.35
CA VAL A 432 9.36 8.48 -4.56
C VAL A 432 7.97 7.95 -4.19
N ASN A 433 7.84 7.14 -3.14
CA ASN A 433 6.55 6.51 -2.80
C ASN A 433 5.64 7.38 -1.93
N ARG A 434 6.19 8.32 -1.15
CA ARG A 434 5.40 9.24 -0.30
C ARG A 434 4.38 10.06 -1.07
N VAL A 435 4.63 10.30 -2.37
CA VAL A 435 3.72 11.05 -3.24
C VAL A 435 2.36 10.39 -3.43
N TYR A 436 2.29 9.06 -3.27
CA TYR A 436 1.08 8.24 -3.48
C TYR A 436 0.25 8.08 -2.21
N ALA A 437 0.83 8.35 -1.03
CA ALA A 437 0.12 8.27 0.25
C ALA A 437 -0.58 9.60 0.58
N ASP A 438 -1.83 9.53 1.00
CA ASP A 438 -2.53 10.67 1.59
C ASP A 438 -1.96 10.97 2.96
N THR A 439 -1.94 9.97 3.83
CA THR A 439 -1.42 10.12 5.18
C THR A 439 -0.38 9.05 5.41
N MET A 440 0.79 9.45 5.86
CA MET A 440 1.86 8.54 6.26
C MET A 440 2.06 8.70 7.76
N VAL A 441 1.64 7.68 8.51
CA VAL A 441 1.87 7.59 9.95
C VAL A 441 3.28 7.05 10.14
N ARG A 442 4.15 7.92 10.66
CA ARG A 442 5.50 7.55 11.07
C ARG A 442 5.46 7.24 12.55
N PHE A 443 5.67 5.98 12.90
CA PHE A 443 5.65 5.55 14.29
C PHE A 443 7.01 5.86 14.91
N ASP A 444 7.07 6.87 15.77
CA ASP A 444 8.32 7.35 16.39
C ASP A 444 8.85 6.41 17.46
N ARG A 445 7.95 5.80 18.23
CA ARG A 445 8.29 4.80 19.26
C ARG A 445 8.04 3.41 18.71
N THR A 446 9.09 2.61 18.58
CA THR A 446 9.01 1.23 18.13
C THR A 446 10.04 0.37 18.87
N LEU A 447 9.84 -0.94 18.82
CA LEU A 447 10.88 -1.89 19.19
C LEU A 447 12.05 -1.83 18.20
N SER A 448 13.18 -2.44 18.59
CA SER A 448 14.29 -2.66 17.65
C SER A 448 13.84 -3.54 16.49
N PRO A 449 14.29 -3.27 15.25
CA PRO A 449 14.02 -4.12 14.09
C PRO A 449 14.45 -5.58 14.26
N LEU A 450 15.45 -5.82 15.12
CA LEU A 450 15.96 -7.17 15.42
C LEU A 450 15.07 -7.95 16.40
N ASN A 451 14.13 -7.28 17.09
CA ASN A 451 13.25 -7.91 18.07
C ASN A 451 12.03 -8.55 17.40
N ILE A 452 12.27 -9.56 16.56
CA ILE A 452 11.23 -10.18 15.73
C ILE A 452 10.25 -11.02 16.57
N VAL A 453 10.68 -11.52 17.73
CA VAL A 453 9.82 -12.21 18.70
C VAL A 453 9.92 -11.51 20.05
N PRO A 454 9.14 -10.43 20.26
CA PRO A 454 9.21 -9.64 21.49
C PRO A 454 8.65 -10.41 22.69
N SER A 455 9.06 -10.00 23.90
CA SER A 455 8.38 -10.42 25.13
C SER A 455 6.94 -9.89 25.16
N PRO A 456 6.02 -10.52 25.92
CA PRO A 456 4.65 -10.02 26.06
C PRO A 456 4.56 -8.54 26.46
N ASP A 457 5.37 -8.10 27.42
CA ASP A 457 5.39 -6.69 27.85
C ASP A 457 5.87 -5.74 26.74
N ALA A 458 6.88 -6.16 25.97
CA ALA A 458 7.39 -5.36 24.85
C ALA A 458 6.38 -5.30 23.71
N LEU A 459 5.65 -6.38 23.47
CA LEU A 459 4.55 -6.42 22.52
C LEU A 459 3.44 -5.44 22.93
N ASP A 460 2.98 -5.49 24.19
CA ASP A 460 1.95 -4.59 24.72
C ASP A 460 2.35 -3.12 24.62
N LEU A 461 3.60 -2.83 24.97
CA LEU A 461 4.15 -1.50 24.86
C LEU A 461 4.15 -1.01 23.40
N SER A 462 4.57 -1.87 22.46
CA SER A 462 4.58 -1.56 21.03
C SER A 462 3.17 -1.31 20.50
N VAL A 463 2.19 -2.12 20.92
CA VAL A 463 0.78 -1.95 20.55
C VAL A 463 0.26 -0.62 21.11
N GLY A 464 0.55 -0.30 22.37
CA GLY A 464 0.17 0.97 22.98
C GLY A 464 0.71 2.19 22.24
N TRP A 465 1.98 2.16 21.81
CA TRP A 465 2.56 3.24 20.98
C TRP A 465 1.86 3.37 19.63
N GLY A 466 1.61 2.25 18.96
CA GLY A 466 0.90 2.23 17.70
C GLY A 466 -0.51 2.81 17.79
N TYR A 467 -1.23 2.46 18.86
CA TYR A 467 -2.54 2.98 19.15
C TYR A 467 -2.52 4.50 19.35
N GLN A 468 -1.61 5.02 20.18
CA GLN A 468 -1.50 6.45 20.49
C GLN A 468 -1.18 7.28 19.24
N GLU A 469 -0.23 6.83 18.43
CA GLU A 469 0.13 7.50 17.17
C GLU A 469 -1.05 7.50 16.19
N MET A 470 -1.79 6.40 16.12
CA MET A 470 -2.97 6.31 15.25
C MET A 470 -4.10 7.20 15.76
N ASP A 471 -4.36 7.23 17.07
CA ASP A 471 -5.41 8.05 17.68
C ASP A 471 -5.25 9.54 17.35
N ALA A 472 -4.01 10.05 17.40
CA ALA A 472 -3.67 11.41 16.99
C ALA A 472 -3.99 11.72 15.50
N ARG A 473 -4.14 10.69 14.66
CA ARG A 473 -4.47 10.82 13.23
C ARG A 473 -5.94 10.58 12.93
N MET A 474 -6.73 10.10 13.88
CA MET A 474 -8.14 9.75 13.67
C MET A 474 -9.02 10.91 13.19
N PRO A 475 -8.83 12.17 13.62
CA PRO A 475 -9.59 13.29 13.06
C PRO A 475 -9.43 13.42 11.53
N GLU A 476 -8.20 13.33 11.02
CA GLU A 476 -7.92 13.38 9.57
C GLU A 476 -8.48 12.14 8.86
N VAL A 477 -8.30 10.95 9.43
CA VAL A 477 -8.78 9.69 8.83
C VAL A 477 -10.30 9.66 8.70
N ARG A 478 -11.02 9.98 9.78
CA ARG A 478 -12.50 10.03 9.79
C ARG A 478 -13.00 11.01 8.75
N GLU A 479 -12.41 12.20 8.71
CA GLU A 479 -12.83 13.23 7.79
C GLU A 479 -12.53 12.83 6.33
N MET A 480 -11.35 12.28 6.04
CA MET A 480 -11.03 11.78 4.70
C MET A 480 -11.97 10.68 4.22
N LEU A 481 -12.43 9.80 5.12
CA LEU A 481 -13.36 8.70 4.79
C LEU A 481 -14.84 9.10 4.81
N ARG A 482 -15.17 10.29 5.31
CA ARG A 482 -16.54 10.79 5.33
C ARG A 482 -17.09 10.86 3.91
N THR A 483 -18.27 10.29 3.71
CA THR A 483 -19.01 10.43 2.45
C THR A 483 -19.41 11.89 2.28
N VAL A 484 -19.18 12.44 1.09
CA VAL A 484 -19.58 13.80 0.73
C VAL A 484 -20.56 13.76 -0.44
N SER A 485 -21.44 14.75 -0.51
CA SER A 485 -22.41 14.88 -1.60
C SER A 485 -22.35 16.27 -2.23
N LEU A 486 -22.63 16.34 -3.53
CA LEU A 486 -22.81 17.62 -4.22
C LEU A 486 -24.04 18.39 -3.69
N PHE A 487 -25.06 17.67 -3.20
CA PHE A 487 -26.39 18.18 -2.85
C PHE A 487 -26.73 18.10 -1.36
N ALA A 488 -25.72 18.14 -0.48
CA ALA A 488 -25.91 17.92 0.96
C ALA A 488 -26.99 18.78 1.63
N ASP A 489 -27.28 19.97 1.08
CA ASP A 489 -28.26 20.94 1.60
C ASP A 489 -29.29 21.44 0.56
N THR A 490 -29.38 20.83 -0.63
CA THR A 490 -30.25 21.32 -1.71
C THR A 490 -31.36 20.32 -2.06
N SER A 491 -32.60 20.83 -2.13
CA SER A 491 -33.78 20.11 -2.63
C SER A 491 -33.65 19.63 -4.09
N GLU A 492 -32.56 19.99 -4.76
CA GLU A 492 -32.18 19.56 -6.12
C GLU A 492 -31.92 18.06 -6.25
N ALA A 493 -31.68 17.33 -5.15
CA ALA A 493 -31.49 15.88 -5.17
C ALA A 493 -32.68 15.08 -5.78
N ARG A 494 -33.84 15.72 -5.99
CA ARG A 494 -35.04 15.13 -6.60
C ARG A 494 -35.34 15.60 -8.03
N ALA A 495 -34.59 16.55 -8.58
CA ALA A 495 -34.90 17.20 -9.86
C ALA A 495 -33.87 16.93 -10.99
N SER A 496 -32.82 16.16 -10.69
CA SER A 496 -31.78 15.70 -11.63
C SER A 496 -31.65 14.19 -11.57
#